data_AF-A0A534NXQ8-F1
#
_entry.id   AF-A0A534NXQ8-F1
#
_cell.length_a   1.000
_cell.length_b   1.000
_cell.length_c   1.000
_cell.angle_alpha   90.00
_cell.angle_beta   90.00
_cell.angle_gamma   90.00
#
_symmetry.space_group_name_H-M   'P 1'
#
loop_
_entity.id
_entity.type
_entity.pdbx_description
1 polymer ?
#
loop_
_entity_poly.entity_id
_entity_poly.type
_entity_poly.pdbx_seq_one_letter_code
_entity_poly.pdbx_strand_id
1 'polypeptide(L)' 'MLHLPAEPRILREVAEKYEMQLPDFFLCATVRVEPGETLRAEVAKSQYLGCERCWRALEEVSGTPALCRRCTRAVRGEPG' A
#
# COMPACT_ATOMS: atom_id res chain seq x y z
N MET A 1 -6.52 5.59 -3.94
CA MET A 1 -6.96 6.45 -2.82
C MET A 1 -8.32 5.97 -2.36
N LEU A 2 -8.52 5.80 -1.06
CA LEU A 2 -9.78 5.37 -0.47
C LEU A 2 -10.34 6.53 0.35
N HIS A 3 -11.50 7.05 -0.07
CA HIS A 3 -12.21 8.12 0.62
C HIS A 3 -13.26 7.54 1.54
N LEU A 4 -13.23 7.94 2.81
CA LEU A 4 -14.15 7.46 3.83
C LEU A 4 -15.02 8.59 4.36
N PRO A 5 -16.34 8.37 4.50
CA PRO A 5 -17.23 9.35 5.09
C PRO A 5 -16.88 9.62 6.55
N ALA A 6 -17.22 10.81 7.06
CA ALA A 6 -17.02 11.16 8.46
C ALA A 6 -17.81 10.25 9.41
N GLU A 7 -18.98 9.78 8.96
CA GLU A 7 -19.83 8.84 9.70
C GLU A 7 -20.25 7.66 8.80
N PRO A 8 -20.35 6.43 9.35
CA PRO A 8 -20.04 6.08 10.73
C PRO A 8 -18.52 6.01 11.01
N ARG A 9 -18.06 6.60 12.12
CA ARG A 9 -16.63 6.69 12.49
C ARG A 9 -15.87 5.36 12.43
N ILE A 10 -16.53 4.25 12.75
CA ILE A 10 -15.93 2.93 12.77
C ILE A 10 -15.25 2.54 11.45
N LEU A 11 -15.80 2.97 10.31
CA LEU A 11 -15.19 2.68 9.00
C LEU A 11 -13.82 3.34 8.87
N ARG A 12 -13.73 4.60 9.31
CA ARG A 12 -12.49 5.37 9.29
C ARG A 12 -11.47 4.80 10.28
N GLU A 13 -11.89 4.53 11.52
CA GLU A 13 -11.02 3.96 12.56
C GLU A 13 -10.42 2.61 12.13
N VAL A 14 -11.23 1.73 11.53
CA VAL A 14 -10.76 0.43 11.03
C VAL A 14 -9.79 0.62 9.86
N ALA A 15 -10.11 1.49 8.91
CA ALA A 15 -9.26 1.71 7.74
C ALA A 15 -7.90 2.32 8.11
N GLU A 16 -7.88 3.33 8.99
CA GLU A 16 -6.65 3.95 9.50
C GLU A 16 -5.82 2.92 10.29
N LYS A 17 -6.46 2.11 11.15
CA LYS A 17 -5.78 1.05 11.92
C LYS A 17 -5.07 0.03 11.04
N TYR A 18 -5.64 -0.31 9.88
CA TYR A 18 -5.12 -1.34 8.99
C TYR A 18 -4.54 -0.80 7.68
N GLU A 19 -4.29 0.52 7.58
CA GLU A 19 -3.90 1.18 6.32
C GLU A 19 -2.67 0.53 5.67
N MET A 20 -1.70 0.10 6.49
CA MET A 20 -0.49 -0.58 6.01
C MET A 20 -0.75 -1.96 5.40
N GLN A 21 -1.79 -2.65 5.83
CA GLN A 21 -2.19 -3.97 5.35
C GLN A 21 -3.22 -3.90 4.21
N LEU A 22 -3.97 -2.80 4.08
CA LEU A 22 -4.96 -2.62 3.00
C LEU A 22 -4.42 -2.90 1.59
N PRO A 23 -3.19 -2.52 1.21
CA PRO A 23 -2.65 -2.85 -0.11
C PRO A 23 -2.55 -4.35 -0.36
N ASP A 24 -2.27 -5.14 0.69
CA ASP A 24 -2.18 -6.60 0.58
C ASP A 24 -3.58 -7.21 0.45
N PHE A 25 -4.61 -6.66 1.13
CA PHE A 25 -6.01 -7.07 0.95
C PHE A 25 -6.57 -6.71 -0.42
N PHE A 26 -6.25 -5.53 -0.93
CA PHE A 26 -6.72 -5.05 -2.24
C PHE A 26 -5.80 -5.46 -3.40
N LEU A 27 -4.75 -6.25 -3.13
CA LEU A 27 -3.79 -6.72 -4.13
C LEU A 27 -3.23 -5.59 -5.01
N CYS A 28 -2.92 -4.45 -4.39
CA CYS A 28 -2.44 -3.26 -5.09
C CYS A 28 -1.13 -2.73 -4.48
N ALA A 29 -0.50 -1.78 -5.18
CA ALA A 29 0.81 -1.25 -4.81
C ALA A 29 0.77 -0.43 -3.50
N THR A 30 -0.19 0.49 -3.38
CA THR A 30 -0.35 1.35 -2.23
C THR A 30 -1.82 1.71 -2.07
N VAL A 31 -2.21 2.01 -0.84
CA VAL A 31 -3.51 2.57 -0.47
C VAL A 31 -3.19 3.78 0.38
N ARG A 32 -3.94 4.85 0.16
CA ARG A 32 -3.96 6.03 1.03
C ARG A 32 -5.40 6.23 1.44
N VAL A 33 -5.64 6.37 2.73
CA VAL A 33 -6.95 6.67 3.30
C VAL A 33 -7.07 8.18 3.46
N GLU A 34 -8.13 8.74 2.89
CA GLU A 34 -8.44 10.18 3.02
C GLU A 34 -9.88 10.38 3.49
N PRO A 35 -10.17 11.49 4.19
CA PRO A 35 -11.55 11.88 4.47
C PRO A 35 -12.28 12.20 3.16
N GLY A 36 -13.58 11.89 3.12
CA GLY A 36 -14.48 12.26 2.03
C GLY A 36 -15.91 12.43 2.53
N GLU A 37 -16.81 12.93 1.68
CA GLU A 37 -18.23 13.04 2.01
C GLU A 37 -18.97 11.70 1.88
N THR A 38 -18.52 10.86 0.94
CA THR A 38 -19.10 9.56 0.62
C THR A 38 -18.01 8.49 0.50
N LEU A 39 -18.37 7.23 0.70
CA LEU A 39 -17.47 6.10 0.45
C LEU A 39 -17.15 6.02 -1.05
N ARG A 40 -15.88 6.23 -1.40
CA ARG A 40 -15.41 6.22 -2.80
C ARG A 40 -13.97 5.73 -2.90
N ALA A 41 -13.63 5.09 -4.01
CA ALA A 41 -12.25 4.76 -4.34
C ALA A 41 -11.83 5.42 -5.67
N GLU A 42 -10.59 5.90 -5.71
CA GLU A 42 -9.93 6.35 -6.93
C GLU A 42 -8.71 5.46 -7.19
N VAL A 43 -8.60 4.92 -8.41
CA VAL A 43 -7.54 3.99 -8.80
C VAL A 43 -6.72 4.60 -9.92
N ALA A 44 -5.40 4.58 -9.76
CA ALA A 44 -4.45 5.02 -10.75
C ALA A 44 -3.28 4.05 -10.82
N LYS A 45 -2.63 3.99 -11.99
CA LYS A 45 -1.39 3.22 -12.15
C LYS A 45 -0.29 3.87 -11.30
N SER A 46 0.47 3.05 -10.57
CA SER A 46 1.63 3.53 -9.82
C SER A 46 2.68 4.11 -10.78
N GLN A 47 3.30 5.22 -10.38
CA GLN A 47 4.43 5.83 -11.07
C GLN A 47 5.78 5.16 -10.72
N TYR A 48 5.81 4.31 -9.70
CA TYR A 48 7.02 3.70 -9.17
C TYR A 48 7.38 2.40 -9.89
N LEU A 49 8.65 2.01 -9.81
CA LEU A 49 9.13 0.72 -10.32
C LEU A 49 8.59 -0.44 -9.49
N GLY A 50 8.32 -1.56 -10.16
CA GLY A 50 7.91 -2.81 -9.53
C GLY A 50 9.09 -3.55 -8.90
N CYS A 51 8.92 -4.01 -7.66
CA CYS A 51 9.86 -4.93 -7.03
C CYS A 51 9.95 -6.25 -7.82
N GLU A 52 11.14 -6.67 -8.23
CA GLU A 52 11.33 -7.88 -9.07
C GLU A 52 10.89 -9.18 -8.37
N ARG A 53 10.82 -9.21 -7.03
CA ARG A 53 10.44 -10.39 -6.25
C ARG A 53 8.96 -10.45 -5.89
N CYS A 54 8.38 -9.35 -5.41
CA CYS A 54 6.97 -9.34 -4.97
C CYS A 54 6.04 -8.52 -5.86
N TRP A 55 6.57 -7.95 -6.95
CA TRP A 55 5.87 -7.19 -7.98
C TRP A 55 5.13 -5.93 -7.51
N ARG A 56 5.31 -5.56 -6.24
CA ARG A 56 4.73 -4.35 -5.66
C ARG A 56 5.51 -3.12 -6.13
N ALA A 57 4.80 -2.14 -6.70
CA ALA A 57 5.40 -0.90 -7.18
C ALA A 57 5.55 0.13 -6.04
N LEU A 58 6.77 0.37 -5.57
CA LEU A 58 7.04 1.18 -4.38
C LEU A 58 8.13 2.21 -4.65
N GLU A 59 8.03 3.37 -4.01
CA GLU A 59 8.98 4.48 -4.15
C GLU A 59 10.43 4.10 -3.84
N GLU A 60 10.62 3.24 -2.85
CA GLU A 60 11.93 2.73 -2.43
C GLU A 60 12.59 1.78 -3.44
N VAL A 61 11.85 1.28 -4.43
CA VAL A 61 12.37 0.32 -5.41
C VAL A 61 13.22 1.09 -6.44
N SER A 62 14.52 0.80 -6.43
CA SER A 62 15.51 1.40 -7.32
C SER A 62 16.68 0.46 -7.55
N GLY A 63 17.52 0.76 -8.55
CA GLY A 63 18.77 0.03 -8.82
C GLY A 63 18.58 -1.37 -9.42
N THR A 64 19.61 -2.21 -9.30
CA THR A 64 19.62 -3.60 -9.78
C THR A 64 20.34 -4.49 -8.76
N PRO A 65 19.70 -5.57 -8.24
CA PRO A 65 18.31 -5.98 -8.48
C PRO A 65 17.32 -4.99 -7.86
N ALA A 66 16.21 -4.72 -8.56
CA ALA A 66 15.21 -3.75 -8.13
C ALA A 66 14.28 -4.38 -7.06
N LEU A 67 14.72 -4.39 -5.81
CA LEU A 67 14.00 -5.01 -4.69
C LEU A 67 13.52 -3.96 -3.66
N CYS A 68 12.29 -4.15 -3.16
CA CYS A 68 11.79 -3.37 -2.02
C CYS A 68 12.47 -3.81 -0.71
N ARG A 69 12.37 -2.99 0.34
CA ARG A 69 13.04 -3.25 1.62
C ARG A 69 12.66 -4.61 2.21
N ARG A 70 11.37 -4.98 2.15
CA ARG A 70 10.87 -6.28 2.61
C ARG A 70 11.55 -7.44 1.88
N CYS A 71 11.67 -7.35 0.55
CA CYS A 71 12.28 -8.42 -0.24
C CYS A 71 13.79 -8.48 -0.06
N THR A 72 14.46 -7.34 0.10
CA THR A 72 15.89 -7.28 0.43
C THR A 72 16.17 -8.01 1.74
N ARG A 73 15.39 -7.74 2.80
CA ARG A 73 15.49 -8.46 4.08
C ARG A 73 15.32 -9.97 3.92
N ALA A 74 14.26 -10.37 3.21
CA ALA A 74 13.96 -11.78 2.99
C ALA A 74 15.08 -12.52 2.24
N VAL A 75 15.68 -11.90 1.23
CA VAL A 75 16.80 -12.48 0.47
C VAL A 75 18.09 -12.53 1.30
N ARG A 76 18.28 -11.58 2.23
CA ARG A 76 19.42 -11.56 3.16
C ARG A 76 19.24 -12.46 4.40
N GLY A 77 18.07 -13.05 4.58
CA GLY A 77 17.75 -13.84 5.78
C GLY A 77 17.60 -13.00 7.05
N GLU A 78 17.29 -11.71 6.93
CA GLU A 78 17.03 -10.84 8.08
C GLU A 78 15.62 -11.10 8.66
N PRO A 79 15.42 -10.98 9.98
CA PRO A 79 14.09 -11.12 10.59
C PRO A 79 13.10 -10.08 10.06
N GLY A 80 11.83 -10.51 9.95
CA GLY A 80 10.70 -9.76 9.39
C GLY A 80 10.20 -8.63 10.28
#